data_AF-A0A975SG55-F1
#
_entry.id   AF-A0A975SG55-F1
#
_cell.length_a   1.000
_cell.length_b   1.000
_cell.length_c   1.000
_cell.angle_alpha   90.00
_cell.angle_beta   90.00
_cell.angle_gamma   90.00
#
_symmetry.space_group_name_H-M   'P 1'
#
loop_
_entity.id
_entity.type
_entity.pdbx_description
1 polymer ?
#
loop_
_entity_poly.entity_id
_entity_poly.type
_entity_poly.pdbx_seq_one_letter_code
_entity_poly.pdbx_strand_id
1 'polypeptide(L)'
;MTFSLEDLRRWPDVEAANLFAFDASDRLILDEADELLSEVSGNEIVVIGDRYGALTLGVAARYGATGIRAQQDRLTGERALANNAEAAGLETTYRSLPLGEELLAGAKVVLMQLPRSLAELDELADLIARFADSTVTVYAGGRIKHITRAMNDVLGASFSTVSATRARQKSRVLVASQPKTAPDDRPYPKRELHADLGLTVAAYPGAFAGTSLDIGTRFLLDFLGQVSPSAHAVIDLGCGTGILASAIAKQRPDVQVLATDQSQAAVESARATMAANGLADRVSVVRDDGLASQPDASADAVLCNPPFHVGSTVHTGVALSLFRDAARVLVSGGQLFTVFNSHLAYQADLRRLVGPTSVLGQNAKFTVTVSTKR
;
A
#
# COMPACT_ATOMS: atom_id res chain seq x y z
N MET A 1 -30.02 0.58 10.98
CA MET A 1 -30.04 1.61 9.93
C MET A 1 -29.84 0.89 8.59
N THR A 2 -30.47 1.33 7.51
CA THR A 2 -30.21 0.76 6.19
C THR A 2 -28.84 1.23 5.72
N PHE A 3 -27.91 0.30 5.48
CA PHE A 3 -26.57 0.62 4.99
C PHE A 3 -26.62 1.42 3.68
N SER A 4 -25.80 2.46 3.60
CA SER A 4 -25.64 3.30 2.41
C SER A 4 -24.16 3.51 2.13
N LEU A 5 -23.76 3.46 0.85
CA LEU A 5 -22.36 3.73 0.47
C LEU A 5 -21.95 5.18 0.79
N GLU A 6 -22.92 6.08 0.78
CA GLU A 6 -22.79 7.50 1.10
C GLU A 6 -22.34 7.74 2.55
N ASP A 7 -22.57 6.79 3.46
CA ASP A 7 -22.19 6.90 4.87
C ASP A 7 -20.74 6.43 5.13
N LEU A 8 -20.08 5.84 4.12
CA LEU A 8 -18.71 5.35 4.25
C LEU A 8 -17.72 6.50 4.41
N ARG A 9 -16.79 6.31 5.36
CA ARG A 9 -15.71 7.23 5.64
C ARG A 9 -14.36 6.67 5.23
N ARG A 10 -13.38 7.56 5.02
CA ARG A 10 -11.99 7.15 4.70
C ARG A 10 -11.17 6.91 5.97
N TRP A 11 -11.65 7.41 7.11
CA TRP A 11 -10.98 7.35 8.40
C TRP A 11 -10.46 5.94 8.76
N PRO A 12 -9.17 5.77 9.13
CA PRO A 12 -8.21 6.81 9.50
C PRO A 12 -7.38 7.40 8.36
N ASP A 13 -7.60 7.00 7.10
CA ASP A 13 -6.94 7.63 5.96
C ASP A 13 -7.40 9.10 5.80
N VAL A 14 -6.64 9.87 5.03
CA VAL A 14 -6.86 11.30 4.83
C VAL A 14 -8.26 11.58 4.30
N GLU A 15 -9.00 12.40 5.04
CA GLU A 15 -10.31 12.93 4.65
C GLU A 15 -10.19 14.38 4.13
N ALA A 16 -10.91 14.67 3.05
CA ALA A 16 -11.06 16.00 2.50
C ALA A 16 -12.36 16.07 1.69
N ALA A 17 -12.90 17.28 1.46
CA ALA A 17 -14.18 17.47 0.76
C ALA A 17 -14.23 16.87 -0.66
N ASN A 18 -13.07 16.67 -1.30
CA ASN A 18 -12.94 16.11 -2.63
C ASN A 18 -12.46 14.64 -2.64
N LEU A 19 -12.34 14.00 -1.47
CA LEU A 19 -11.91 12.62 -1.32
C LEU A 19 -13.08 11.78 -0.80
N PHE A 20 -13.43 10.74 -1.55
CA PHE A 20 -14.57 9.88 -1.27
C PHE A 20 -14.11 8.48 -0.82
N ALA A 21 -14.93 7.82 0.00
CA ALA A 21 -14.71 6.45 0.46
C ALA A 21 -15.18 5.38 -0.55
N PHE A 22 -15.94 5.79 -1.56
CA PHE A 22 -16.32 4.94 -2.68
C PHE A 22 -16.37 5.78 -3.97
N ASP A 23 -16.37 5.12 -5.12
CA ASP A 23 -16.64 5.74 -6.40
C ASP A 23 -17.59 4.90 -7.27
N ALA A 24 -17.90 5.39 -8.47
CA ALA A 24 -18.86 4.72 -9.36
C ALA A 24 -18.40 3.34 -9.86
N SER A 25 -17.11 3.00 -9.74
CA SER A 25 -16.63 1.65 -10.05
C SER A 25 -17.06 0.64 -8.99
N ASP A 26 -17.14 1.02 -7.71
CA ASP A 26 -17.61 0.14 -6.63
C ASP A 26 -19.05 -0.32 -6.88
N ARG A 27 -19.93 0.64 -7.19
CA ARG A 27 -21.32 0.37 -7.56
C ARG A 27 -21.44 -0.50 -8.81
N LEU A 28 -20.57 -0.27 -9.80
CA LEU A 28 -20.57 -1.05 -11.02
C LEU A 28 -20.10 -2.49 -10.80
N ILE A 29 -19.11 -2.71 -9.94
CA ILE A 29 -18.69 -4.07 -9.57
C ILE A 29 -19.86 -4.82 -8.94
N LEU A 30 -20.55 -4.22 -7.95
CA LEU A 30 -21.69 -4.85 -7.28
C LEU A 30 -22.84 -5.17 -8.24
N ASP A 31 -23.16 -4.26 -9.16
CA ASP A 31 -24.25 -4.47 -10.11
C ASP A 31 -23.94 -5.53 -11.17
N GLU A 32 -22.71 -5.57 -11.69
CA GLU A 32 -22.31 -6.58 -12.69
C GLU A 32 -22.20 -7.99 -12.08
N ALA A 33 -21.94 -8.08 -10.76
CA ALA A 33 -21.85 -9.33 -10.02
C ALA A 33 -23.19 -9.79 -9.41
N ASP A 34 -24.28 -9.04 -9.58
CA ASP A 34 -25.55 -9.22 -8.83
C ASP A 34 -26.14 -10.62 -8.94
N GLU A 35 -26.19 -11.17 -10.15
CA GLU A 35 -26.74 -12.50 -10.42
C GLU A 35 -25.96 -13.56 -9.63
N LEU A 36 -24.64 -13.61 -9.79
CA LEU A 36 -23.80 -14.62 -9.14
C LEU A 36 -23.72 -14.43 -7.62
N LEU A 37 -23.71 -13.18 -7.13
CA LEU A 37 -23.73 -12.88 -5.70
C LEU A 37 -25.01 -13.38 -5.01
N SER A 38 -26.13 -13.48 -5.74
CA SER A 38 -27.39 -14.01 -5.20
C SER A 38 -27.43 -15.54 -5.07
N GLU A 39 -26.50 -16.23 -5.73
CA GLU A 39 -26.45 -17.70 -5.81
C GLU A 39 -25.40 -18.34 -4.90
N VAL A 40 -24.43 -17.57 -4.41
CA VAL A 40 -23.30 -18.06 -3.60
C VAL A 40 -23.45 -17.70 -2.12
N SER A 41 -22.83 -18.49 -1.24
CA SER A 41 -22.75 -18.15 0.18
C SER A 41 -21.60 -17.19 0.46
N GLY A 42 -21.68 -16.41 1.55
CA GLY A 42 -20.69 -15.37 1.83
C GLY A 42 -19.24 -15.87 1.98
N ASN A 43 -19.03 -17.09 2.46
CA ASN A 43 -17.71 -17.72 2.50
C ASN A 43 -17.12 -18.03 1.10
N GLU A 44 -17.94 -18.06 0.04
CA GLU A 44 -17.51 -18.22 -1.35
C GLU A 44 -17.19 -16.87 -2.01
N ILE A 45 -17.34 -15.76 -1.28
CA ILE A 45 -17.10 -14.40 -1.75
C ILE A 45 -15.78 -13.88 -1.17
N VAL A 46 -14.91 -13.42 -2.06
CA VAL A 46 -13.66 -12.74 -1.72
C VAL A 46 -13.69 -11.33 -2.28
N VAL A 47 -13.20 -10.38 -1.49
CA VAL A 47 -13.06 -8.97 -1.87
C VAL A 47 -11.60 -8.56 -1.75
N ILE A 48 -11.00 -8.08 -2.85
CA ILE A 48 -9.59 -7.68 -2.91
C ILE A 48 -9.48 -6.20 -3.21
N GLY A 49 -8.69 -5.49 -2.40
CA GLY A 49 -8.39 -4.08 -2.61
C GLY A 49 -9.55 -3.15 -2.27
N ASP A 50 -10.51 -3.59 -1.46
CA ASP A 50 -11.61 -2.74 -1.00
C ASP A 50 -11.12 -1.69 0.00
N ARG A 51 -10.79 -0.51 -0.53
CA ARG A 51 -10.11 0.56 0.21
C ARG A 51 -10.79 0.96 1.51
N TYR A 52 -12.12 1.02 1.53
CA TYR A 52 -12.88 1.58 2.66
C TYR A 52 -14.17 0.82 2.97
N GLY A 53 -14.40 -0.36 2.36
CA GLY A 53 -15.52 -1.24 2.68
C GLY A 53 -16.71 -1.15 1.74
N ALA A 54 -16.60 -0.46 0.61
CA ALA A 54 -17.71 -0.27 -0.32
C ALA A 54 -18.21 -1.57 -0.93
N LEU A 55 -17.29 -2.50 -1.23
CA LEU A 55 -17.63 -3.79 -1.82
C LEU A 55 -18.03 -4.79 -0.72
N THR A 56 -17.21 -4.92 0.31
CA THR A 56 -17.40 -5.88 1.41
C THR A 56 -18.72 -5.64 2.13
N LEU A 57 -18.94 -4.40 2.58
CA LEU A 57 -20.16 -4.04 3.32
C LEU A 57 -21.37 -3.91 2.38
N GLY A 58 -21.14 -3.53 1.13
CA GLY A 58 -22.17 -3.51 0.09
C GLY A 58 -22.76 -4.90 -0.16
N VAL A 59 -21.91 -5.93 -0.28
CA VAL A 59 -22.35 -7.33 -0.41
C VAL A 59 -23.06 -7.78 0.86
N ALA A 60 -22.47 -7.56 2.04
CA ALA A 60 -23.06 -7.97 3.31
C ALA A 60 -24.47 -7.39 3.50
N ALA A 61 -24.64 -6.09 3.24
CA ALA A 61 -25.91 -5.41 3.40
C ALA A 61 -26.96 -5.79 2.33
N ARG A 62 -26.54 -5.95 1.06
CA ARG A 62 -27.48 -6.23 -0.05
C ARG A 62 -27.99 -7.66 -0.04
N TYR A 63 -27.15 -8.63 0.35
CA TYR A 63 -27.48 -10.06 0.25
C TYR A 63 -27.57 -10.77 1.61
N GLY A 64 -27.33 -10.07 2.73
CA GLY A 64 -27.26 -10.71 4.05
C GLY A 64 -26.10 -11.70 4.18
N ALA A 65 -25.07 -11.54 3.34
CA ALA A 65 -23.95 -12.47 3.28
C ALA A 65 -23.07 -12.36 4.54
N THR A 66 -22.66 -13.50 5.06
CA THR A 66 -21.74 -13.62 6.19
C THR A 66 -20.58 -14.56 5.86
N GLY A 67 -19.43 -14.33 6.50
CA GLY A 67 -18.21 -15.08 6.21
C GLY A 67 -17.42 -14.57 5.00
N ILE A 68 -17.72 -13.35 4.52
CA ILE A 68 -16.99 -12.71 3.41
C ILE A 68 -15.51 -12.60 3.79
N ARG A 69 -14.63 -12.88 2.84
CA ARG A 69 -13.18 -12.73 3.05
C ARG A 69 -12.70 -11.47 2.35
N ALA A 70 -12.07 -10.56 3.08
CA ALA A 70 -11.56 -9.31 2.55
C ALA A 70 -10.04 -9.23 2.68
N GLN A 71 -9.40 -8.58 1.71
CA GLN A 71 -7.97 -8.28 1.75
C GLN A 71 -7.73 -6.82 1.35
N GLN A 72 -6.87 -6.15 2.13
CA GLN A 72 -6.33 -4.83 1.83
C GLN A 72 -4.82 -4.82 2.00
N ASP A 73 -4.11 -4.22 1.06
CA ASP A 73 -2.66 -4.03 1.20
C ASP A 73 -2.31 -2.99 2.27
N ARG A 74 -3.10 -1.92 2.38
CA ARG A 74 -2.81 -0.81 3.30
C ARG A 74 -3.50 -1.00 4.65
N LEU A 75 -2.74 -0.83 5.73
CA LEU A 75 -3.25 -0.92 7.11
C LEU A 75 -4.36 0.10 7.39
N THR A 76 -4.25 1.30 6.82
CA THR A 76 -5.29 2.34 6.91
C THR A 76 -6.59 1.91 6.25
N GLY A 77 -6.53 1.14 5.17
CA GLY A 77 -7.71 0.58 4.49
C GLY A 77 -8.40 -0.52 5.30
N GLU A 78 -7.62 -1.40 5.93
CA GLU A 78 -8.17 -2.41 6.86
C GLU A 78 -8.92 -1.75 8.03
N ARG A 79 -8.29 -0.74 8.65
CA ARG A 79 -8.90 0.03 9.75
C ARG A 79 -10.15 0.77 9.28
N ALA A 80 -10.13 1.35 8.08
CA ALA A 80 -11.29 2.06 7.56
C ALA A 80 -12.47 1.14 7.26
N LEU A 81 -12.23 -0.04 6.67
CA LEU A 81 -13.26 -1.06 6.53
C LEU A 81 -13.81 -1.47 7.92
N ALA A 82 -12.95 -1.72 8.91
CA ALA A 82 -13.40 -2.07 10.26
C ALA A 82 -14.28 -0.99 10.90
N ASN A 83 -13.86 0.27 10.84
CA ASN A 83 -14.62 1.40 11.39
C ASN A 83 -15.98 1.57 10.69
N ASN A 84 -16.02 1.43 9.36
CA ASN A 84 -17.27 1.52 8.61
C ASN A 84 -18.19 0.31 8.88
N ALA A 85 -17.61 -0.88 9.11
CA ALA A 85 -18.37 -2.06 9.47
C ALA A 85 -19.04 -1.90 10.83
N GLU A 86 -18.31 -1.43 11.84
CA GLU A 86 -18.85 -1.13 13.18
C GLU A 86 -19.96 -0.07 13.12
N ALA A 87 -19.72 1.04 12.39
CA ALA A 87 -20.72 2.09 12.22
C ALA A 87 -22.01 1.59 11.54
N ALA A 88 -21.91 0.58 10.68
CA ALA A 88 -23.03 -0.04 9.99
C ALA A 88 -23.66 -1.22 10.73
N GLY A 89 -23.04 -1.73 11.81
CA GLY A 89 -23.45 -2.97 12.50
C GLY A 89 -23.21 -4.23 11.66
N LEU A 90 -22.11 -4.26 10.89
CA LEU A 90 -21.74 -5.32 9.95
C LEU A 90 -20.36 -5.95 10.28
N GLU A 91 -19.79 -5.66 11.43
CA GLU A 91 -18.44 -6.09 11.84
C GLU A 91 -18.26 -7.62 11.92
N THR A 92 -19.35 -8.38 12.07
CA THR A 92 -19.33 -9.85 12.12
C THR A 92 -19.53 -10.53 10.76
N THR A 93 -19.76 -9.74 9.69
CA THR A 93 -20.13 -10.29 8.37
C THR A 93 -18.94 -10.71 7.53
N TYR A 94 -17.73 -10.27 7.88
CA TYR A 94 -16.51 -10.52 7.11
C TYR A 94 -15.30 -10.81 8.02
N ARG A 95 -14.22 -11.29 7.42
CA ARG A 95 -12.90 -11.40 8.04
C ARG A 95 -11.82 -10.84 7.11
N SER A 96 -10.89 -10.08 7.67
CA SER A 96 -9.69 -9.64 6.95
C SER A 96 -8.64 -10.74 6.99
N LEU A 97 -8.11 -11.12 5.83
CA LEU A 97 -7.07 -12.14 5.68
C LEU A 97 -5.91 -11.59 4.84
N PRO A 98 -4.67 -12.06 5.09
CA PRO A 98 -3.55 -11.77 4.19
C PRO A 98 -3.78 -12.37 2.81
N LEU A 99 -3.11 -11.81 1.80
CA LEU A 99 -3.14 -12.35 0.45
C LEU A 99 -2.48 -13.74 0.43
N GLY A 100 -3.23 -14.77 0.03
CA GLY A 100 -2.73 -16.14 0.01
C GLY A 100 -3.84 -17.19 -0.20
N GLU A 101 -3.48 -18.45 -0.03
CA GLU A 101 -4.38 -19.58 -0.24
C GLU A 101 -5.62 -19.53 0.67
N GLU A 102 -5.47 -19.22 1.96
CA GLU A 102 -6.60 -19.15 2.90
C GLU A 102 -7.66 -18.11 2.48
N LEU A 103 -7.22 -16.97 1.94
CA LEU A 103 -8.10 -15.94 1.41
C LEU A 103 -8.95 -16.49 0.27
N LEU A 104 -8.35 -17.26 -0.63
CA LEU A 104 -8.92 -17.60 -1.93
C LEU A 104 -9.59 -18.97 -1.99
N ALA A 105 -9.22 -19.89 -1.11
CA ALA A 105 -9.69 -21.28 -1.12
C ALA A 105 -11.22 -21.38 -1.20
N GLY A 106 -11.74 -22.01 -2.26
CA GLY A 106 -13.19 -22.18 -2.48
C GLY A 106 -13.96 -20.89 -2.83
N ALA A 107 -13.27 -19.81 -3.19
CA ALA A 107 -13.92 -18.60 -3.68
C ALA A 107 -14.54 -18.85 -5.07
N LYS A 108 -15.83 -18.56 -5.21
CA LYS A 108 -16.55 -18.60 -6.50
C LYS A 108 -16.75 -17.21 -7.09
N VAL A 109 -16.72 -16.17 -6.25
CA VAL A 109 -16.82 -14.78 -6.67
C VAL A 109 -15.67 -13.99 -6.06
N VAL A 110 -14.92 -13.30 -6.91
CA VAL A 110 -13.91 -12.33 -6.47
C VAL A 110 -14.31 -10.94 -6.95
N LEU A 111 -14.56 -10.03 -6.01
CA LEU A 111 -14.77 -8.62 -6.31
C LEU A 111 -13.44 -7.88 -6.11
N MET A 112 -12.99 -7.13 -7.10
CA MET A 112 -11.68 -6.49 -7.05
C MET A 112 -11.74 -5.05 -7.55
N GLN A 113 -11.20 -4.13 -6.77
CA GLN A 113 -10.81 -2.84 -7.32
C GLN A 113 -9.51 -3.02 -8.12
N LEU A 114 -9.51 -2.63 -9.39
CA LEU A 114 -8.34 -2.81 -10.25
C LEU A 114 -7.11 -2.10 -9.65
N PRO A 115 -5.99 -2.83 -9.47
CA PRO A 115 -4.74 -2.23 -9.02
C PRO A 115 -4.18 -1.30 -10.11
N ARG A 116 -3.22 -0.45 -9.71
CA ARG A 116 -2.57 0.49 -10.64
C ARG A 116 -1.45 -0.16 -11.43
N SER A 117 -0.80 -1.15 -10.85
CA SER A 117 0.33 -1.85 -11.44
C SER A 117 -0.15 -3.08 -12.21
N LEU A 118 0.40 -3.30 -13.41
CA LEU A 118 0.18 -4.54 -14.14
C LEU A 118 0.80 -5.74 -13.42
N ALA A 119 1.93 -5.55 -12.72
CA ALA A 119 2.56 -6.62 -11.94
C ALA A 119 1.69 -7.04 -10.74
N GLU A 120 0.97 -6.09 -10.14
CA GLU A 120 0.05 -6.38 -9.04
C GLU A 120 -1.19 -7.10 -9.56
N LEU A 121 -1.73 -6.68 -10.72
CA LEU A 121 -2.82 -7.41 -11.37
C LEU A 121 -2.41 -8.84 -11.75
N ASP A 122 -1.18 -9.02 -12.23
CA ASP A 122 -0.60 -10.31 -12.62
C ASP A 122 -0.50 -11.28 -11.43
N GLU A 123 0.05 -10.82 -10.30
CA GLU A 123 0.10 -11.63 -9.08
C GLU A 123 -1.29 -11.97 -8.55
N LEU A 124 -2.19 -11.00 -8.48
CA LEU A 124 -3.57 -11.25 -8.03
C LEU A 124 -4.26 -12.26 -8.95
N ALA A 125 -4.10 -12.14 -10.27
CA ALA A 125 -4.69 -13.06 -11.24
C ALA A 125 -4.11 -14.48 -11.12
N ASP A 126 -2.79 -14.63 -10.96
CA ASP A 126 -2.15 -15.94 -10.70
C ASP A 126 -2.67 -16.58 -9.41
N LEU A 127 -2.69 -15.83 -8.30
CA LEU A 127 -3.12 -16.35 -7.01
C LEU A 127 -4.59 -16.77 -7.04
N ILE A 128 -5.46 -15.96 -7.64
CA ILE A 128 -6.88 -16.33 -7.80
C ILE A 128 -6.99 -17.60 -8.64
N ALA A 129 -6.36 -17.66 -9.81
CA ALA A 129 -6.45 -18.84 -10.67
C ALA A 129 -5.89 -20.12 -10.02
N ARG A 130 -4.91 -19.96 -9.13
CA ARG A 130 -4.25 -21.06 -8.41
C ARG A 130 -5.07 -21.60 -7.25
N PHE A 131 -5.69 -20.73 -6.46
CA PHE A 131 -6.26 -21.09 -5.16
C PHE A 131 -7.78 -20.98 -5.06
N ALA A 132 -8.42 -20.23 -5.96
CA ALA A 132 -9.88 -20.12 -5.97
C ALA A 132 -10.55 -21.37 -6.55
N ASP A 133 -11.88 -21.43 -6.45
CA ASP A 133 -12.64 -22.51 -7.06
C ASP A 133 -12.46 -22.52 -8.59
N SER A 134 -12.51 -23.70 -9.21
CA SER A 134 -12.47 -23.86 -10.66
C SER A 134 -13.58 -23.09 -11.40
N THR A 135 -14.68 -22.75 -10.73
CA THR A 135 -15.79 -21.95 -11.28
C THR A 135 -15.69 -20.47 -10.95
N VAL A 136 -14.58 -20.00 -10.38
CA VAL A 136 -14.43 -18.60 -9.95
C VAL A 136 -14.69 -17.61 -11.10
N THR A 137 -15.44 -16.56 -10.79
CA THR A 137 -15.56 -15.37 -11.64
C THR A 137 -15.03 -14.14 -10.91
N VAL A 138 -14.14 -13.41 -11.57
CA VAL A 138 -13.51 -12.19 -11.06
C VAL A 138 -14.18 -10.97 -11.70
N TYR A 139 -14.67 -10.06 -10.88
CA TYR A 139 -15.22 -8.77 -11.27
C TYR A 139 -14.25 -7.66 -10.86
N ALA A 140 -13.38 -7.27 -11.80
CA ALA A 140 -12.31 -6.30 -11.57
C ALA A 140 -12.69 -4.91 -12.13
N GLY A 141 -13.10 -3.99 -11.26
CA GLY A 141 -13.62 -2.69 -11.66
C GLY A 141 -12.67 -1.52 -11.42
N GLY A 142 -12.79 -0.49 -12.25
CA GLY A 142 -12.04 0.76 -12.07
C GLY A 142 -12.55 1.92 -12.91
N ARG A 143 -11.97 3.10 -12.70
CA ARG A 143 -12.23 4.30 -13.51
C ARG A 143 -11.57 4.11 -14.88
N ILE A 144 -12.30 4.42 -15.97
CA ILE A 144 -11.85 4.19 -17.37
C ILE A 144 -10.50 4.83 -17.66
N LYS A 145 -10.23 6.03 -17.12
CA LYS A 145 -8.94 6.73 -17.28
C LYS A 145 -7.71 5.96 -16.74
N HIS A 146 -7.93 4.83 -16.07
CA HIS A 146 -6.90 3.98 -15.48
C HIS A 146 -6.93 2.55 -16.01
N ILE A 147 -7.91 2.22 -16.84
CA ILE A 147 -8.03 0.89 -17.44
C ILE A 147 -7.31 0.91 -18.78
N THR A 148 -6.37 0.00 -18.97
CA THR A 148 -5.59 -0.13 -20.21
C THR A 148 -5.90 -1.44 -20.90
N ARG A 149 -5.57 -1.55 -22.20
CA ARG A 149 -5.74 -2.82 -22.94
C ARG A 149 -4.89 -3.95 -22.35
N ALA A 150 -3.67 -3.62 -21.90
CA ALA A 150 -2.74 -4.56 -21.29
C ALA A 150 -3.31 -5.28 -20.06
N MET A 151 -4.26 -4.69 -19.33
CA MET A 151 -4.93 -5.38 -18.22
C MET A 151 -5.73 -6.61 -18.67
N ASN A 152 -6.29 -6.60 -19.89
CA ASN A 152 -6.96 -7.77 -20.44
C ASN A 152 -5.95 -8.87 -20.77
N ASP A 153 -4.77 -8.49 -21.28
CA ASP A 153 -3.70 -9.44 -21.61
C ASP A 153 -3.16 -10.10 -20.32
N VAL A 154 -2.98 -9.30 -19.25
CA VAL A 154 -2.57 -9.80 -17.92
C VAL A 154 -3.60 -10.77 -17.34
N LEU A 155 -4.89 -10.38 -17.29
CA LEU A 155 -5.95 -11.30 -16.86
C LEU A 155 -6.01 -12.54 -17.77
N GLY A 156 -5.80 -12.36 -19.08
CA GLY A 156 -5.78 -13.43 -20.06
C GLY A 156 -4.61 -14.40 -19.92
N ALA A 157 -3.56 -14.07 -19.16
CA ALA A 157 -2.51 -15.02 -18.82
C ALA A 157 -3.02 -16.10 -17.85
N SER A 158 -3.86 -15.71 -16.87
CA SER A 158 -4.37 -16.61 -15.82
C SER A 158 -5.79 -17.11 -16.08
N PHE A 159 -6.56 -16.48 -16.96
CA PHE A 159 -7.96 -16.83 -17.25
C PHE A 159 -8.20 -17.06 -18.75
N SER A 160 -9.05 -18.02 -19.09
CA SER A 160 -9.37 -18.34 -20.51
C SER A 160 -10.43 -17.43 -21.09
N THR A 161 -11.32 -16.91 -20.24
CA THR A 161 -12.33 -15.93 -20.65
C THR A 161 -12.04 -14.61 -19.96
N VAL A 162 -11.88 -13.54 -20.75
CA VAL A 162 -11.76 -12.16 -20.29
C VAL A 162 -12.63 -11.28 -21.17
N SER A 163 -13.51 -10.50 -20.55
CA SER A 163 -14.37 -9.55 -21.24
C SER A 163 -14.47 -8.25 -20.47
N ALA A 164 -14.94 -7.20 -21.13
CA ALA A 164 -15.10 -5.89 -20.53
C ALA A 164 -16.55 -5.44 -20.65
N THR A 165 -17.14 -5.00 -19.54
CA THR A 165 -18.55 -4.58 -19.50
C THR A 165 -18.76 -3.24 -20.20
N ARG A 166 -20.03 -2.85 -20.36
CA ARG A 166 -20.36 -1.50 -20.86
C ARG A 166 -19.88 -0.46 -19.85
N ALA A 167 -19.31 0.62 -20.38
CA ALA A 167 -18.92 1.75 -19.55
C ALA A 167 -20.13 2.39 -18.89
N ARG A 168 -20.07 2.66 -17.59
CA ARG A 168 -21.10 3.38 -16.83
C ARG A 168 -20.46 4.40 -15.90
N GLN A 169 -20.92 5.64 -15.95
CA GLN A 169 -20.44 6.75 -15.10
C GLN A 169 -18.90 6.93 -15.09
N LYS A 170 -18.23 6.72 -16.24
CA LYS A 170 -16.75 6.73 -16.39
C LYS A 170 -16.02 5.60 -15.65
N SER A 171 -16.72 4.52 -15.34
CA SER A 171 -16.19 3.27 -14.80
C SER A 171 -16.45 2.10 -15.75
N ARG A 172 -15.69 1.02 -15.61
CA ARG A 172 -15.85 -0.24 -16.34
C ARG A 172 -15.39 -1.40 -15.47
N VAL A 173 -15.96 -2.58 -15.68
CA VAL A 173 -15.54 -3.84 -15.05
C VAL A 173 -14.93 -4.76 -16.11
N LEU A 174 -13.79 -5.37 -15.78
CA LEU A 174 -13.22 -6.50 -16.50
C LEU A 174 -13.71 -7.77 -15.79
N VAL A 175 -14.33 -8.66 -16.54
CA VAL A 175 -14.84 -9.94 -16.02
C VAL A 175 -13.94 -11.05 -16.54
N ALA A 176 -13.33 -11.79 -15.63
CA ALA A 176 -12.45 -12.91 -15.94
C ALA A 176 -12.94 -14.20 -15.29
N SER A 177 -12.93 -15.31 -16.02
CA SER A 177 -13.39 -16.62 -15.55
C SER A 177 -12.69 -17.76 -16.28
N GLN A 178 -12.97 -19.01 -15.87
CA GLN A 178 -12.29 -20.20 -16.37
C GLN A 178 -10.78 -20.12 -16.10
N PRO A 179 -10.38 -20.19 -14.82
CA PRO A 179 -8.98 -20.12 -14.43
C PRO A 179 -8.18 -21.20 -15.17
N LYS A 180 -7.00 -20.81 -15.64
CA LYS A 180 -6.02 -21.72 -16.24
C LYS A 180 -5.21 -22.36 -15.13
N THR A 181 -4.60 -23.51 -15.43
CA THR A 181 -3.59 -24.08 -14.55
C THR A 181 -2.43 -23.12 -14.43
N ALA A 182 -2.21 -22.61 -13.22
CA ALA A 182 -1.11 -21.71 -12.92
C ALA A 182 0.24 -22.46 -13.00
N PRO A 183 1.31 -21.86 -13.53
CA PRO A 183 2.64 -22.48 -13.55
C PRO A 183 3.15 -22.74 -12.12
N ASP A 184 4.03 -23.71 -11.93
CA ASP A 184 4.61 -23.99 -10.61
C ASP A 184 5.57 -22.89 -10.11
N ASP A 185 6.29 -22.24 -11.04
CA ASP A 185 7.23 -21.17 -10.71
C ASP A 185 6.52 -19.83 -10.52
N ARG A 186 6.85 -19.13 -9.42
CA ARG A 186 6.34 -17.78 -9.13
C ARG A 186 7.45 -16.76 -9.28
N PRO A 187 7.26 -15.70 -10.06
CA PRO A 187 8.31 -14.72 -10.35
C PRO A 187 8.57 -13.72 -9.21
N TYR A 188 7.90 -13.85 -8.06
CA TYR A 188 7.95 -12.89 -6.95
C TYR A 188 8.52 -13.49 -5.66
N PRO A 189 9.31 -12.71 -4.89
CA PRO A 189 9.67 -11.33 -5.17
C PRO A 189 10.70 -11.23 -6.30
N LYS A 190 10.54 -10.24 -7.18
CA LYS A 190 11.57 -9.91 -8.19
C LYS A 190 12.79 -9.39 -7.46
N ARG A 191 13.99 -9.65 -8.00
CA ARG A 191 15.27 -9.22 -7.41
C ARG A 191 16.13 -8.51 -8.44
N GLU A 192 16.78 -7.43 -8.02
CA GLU A 192 17.69 -6.64 -8.84
C GLU A 192 18.92 -6.21 -8.03
N LEU A 193 20.12 -6.37 -8.59
CA LEU A 193 21.36 -5.91 -7.98
C LEU A 193 21.65 -4.47 -8.43
N HIS A 194 21.61 -3.53 -7.49
CA HIS A 194 22.09 -2.16 -7.64
C HIS A 194 23.57 -2.11 -7.27
N ALA A 195 24.44 -2.34 -8.27
CA ALA A 195 25.89 -2.46 -8.07
C ALA A 195 26.53 -1.17 -7.52
N ASP A 196 25.99 -0.01 -7.87
CA ASP A 196 26.39 1.31 -7.35
C ASP A 196 26.14 1.46 -5.85
N LEU A 197 25.12 0.78 -5.33
CA LEU A 197 24.81 0.75 -3.88
C LEU A 197 25.35 -0.50 -3.18
N GLY A 198 25.79 -1.50 -3.93
CA GLY A 198 26.09 -2.83 -3.40
C GLY A 198 24.88 -3.47 -2.73
N LEU A 199 23.65 -3.23 -3.24
CA LEU A 199 22.39 -3.69 -2.67
C LEU A 199 21.64 -4.60 -3.64
N THR A 200 21.18 -5.77 -3.16
CA THR A 200 20.16 -6.55 -3.87
C THR A 200 18.78 -6.12 -3.37
N VAL A 201 17.97 -5.50 -4.21
CA VAL A 201 16.60 -5.08 -3.86
C VAL A 201 15.63 -6.16 -4.29
N ALA A 202 14.78 -6.60 -3.38
CA ALA A 202 13.70 -7.53 -3.63
C ALA A 202 12.35 -6.81 -3.53
N ALA A 203 11.43 -7.10 -4.45
CA ALA A 203 10.10 -6.48 -4.48
C ALA A 203 9.00 -7.47 -4.86
N TYR A 204 7.97 -7.51 -4.02
CA TYR A 204 6.66 -7.99 -4.37
C TYR A 204 5.89 -6.92 -5.15
N PRO A 205 4.94 -7.30 -6.01
CA PRO A 205 4.01 -6.36 -6.62
C PRO A 205 3.24 -5.54 -5.58
N GLY A 206 2.86 -4.32 -5.94
CA GLY A 206 2.24 -3.37 -5.01
C GLY A 206 3.25 -2.49 -4.25
N ALA A 207 4.50 -2.93 -4.08
CA ALA A 207 5.56 -2.10 -3.50
C ALA A 207 5.93 -0.91 -4.42
N PHE A 208 6.13 0.27 -3.82
CA PHE A 208 6.50 1.48 -4.55
C PHE A 208 7.83 1.30 -5.30
N ALA A 209 7.87 1.73 -6.57
CA ALA A 209 9.00 1.61 -7.49
C ALA A 209 9.50 0.17 -7.77
N GLY A 210 8.87 -0.87 -7.22
CA GLY A 210 9.32 -2.26 -7.41
C GLY A 210 10.79 -2.44 -7.01
N THR A 211 11.57 -3.13 -7.84
CA THR A 211 13.02 -3.29 -7.61
C THR A 211 13.83 -2.06 -7.99
N SER A 212 13.24 -1.08 -8.66
CA SER A 212 13.95 0.11 -9.15
C SER A 212 14.21 1.12 -8.04
N LEU A 213 15.28 1.90 -8.21
CA LEU A 213 15.59 3.00 -7.29
C LEU A 213 14.87 4.28 -7.68
N ASP A 214 13.95 4.76 -6.83
CA ASP A 214 13.31 6.07 -6.99
C ASP A 214 14.35 7.20 -7.00
N ILE A 215 14.13 8.21 -7.85
CA ILE A 215 15.05 9.33 -8.03
C ILE A 215 15.09 10.27 -6.81
N GLY A 216 14.01 10.37 -6.04
CA GLY A 216 13.99 11.09 -4.77
C GLY A 216 14.78 10.33 -3.71
N THR A 217 14.53 9.02 -3.57
CA THR A 217 15.33 8.14 -2.70
C THR A 217 16.81 8.18 -3.07
N ARG A 218 17.16 8.10 -4.35
CA ARG A 218 18.55 8.22 -4.84
C ARG A 218 19.19 9.51 -4.36
N PHE A 219 18.49 10.64 -4.45
CA PHE A 219 19.03 11.92 -4.01
C PHE A 219 19.17 12.00 -2.49
N LEU A 220 18.27 11.38 -1.71
CA LEU A 220 18.39 11.31 -0.25
C LEU A 220 19.60 10.47 0.20
N LEU A 221 19.95 9.41 -0.54
CA LEU A 221 21.09 8.53 -0.24
C LEU A 221 22.41 9.30 -0.14
N ASP A 222 22.60 10.35 -0.95
CA ASP A 222 23.82 11.18 -0.98
C ASP A 222 24.07 11.90 0.37
N PHE A 223 23.05 12.02 1.23
CA PHE A 223 23.11 12.76 2.48
C PHE A 223 23.12 11.87 3.73
N LEU A 224 23.05 10.53 3.59
CA LEU A 224 23.04 9.61 4.74
C LEU A 224 24.29 9.72 5.62
N GLY A 225 25.44 10.08 5.03
CA GLY A 225 26.67 10.34 5.78
C GLY A 225 26.59 11.51 6.76
N GLN A 226 25.54 12.34 6.68
CA GLN A 226 25.29 13.44 7.62
C GLN A 226 24.45 13.03 8.85
N VAL A 227 23.91 11.81 8.89
CA VAL A 227 23.28 11.27 10.09
C VAL A 227 24.33 11.19 11.20
N SER A 228 24.02 11.74 12.38
CA SER A 228 24.97 11.87 13.49
C SER A 228 25.77 10.58 13.74
N PRO A 229 27.09 10.65 13.94
CA PRO A 229 27.91 9.52 14.39
C PRO A 229 27.41 8.88 15.70
N SER A 230 26.72 9.65 16.55
CA SER A 230 26.16 9.17 17.81
C SER A 230 24.76 8.57 17.70
N ALA A 231 24.13 8.61 16.52
CA ALA A 231 22.81 8.02 16.32
C ALA A 231 22.93 6.49 16.36
N HIS A 232 22.09 5.84 17.18
CA HIS A 232 22.01 4.40 17.32
C HIS A 232 20.64 3.87 16.86
N ALA A 233 19.55 4.57 17.14
CA ALA A 233 18.20 4.21 16.72
C ALA A 233 17.77 5.05 15.51
N VAL A 234 17.66 4.42 14.34
CA VAL A 234 17.27 5.06 13.07
C VAL A 234 15.97 4.47 12.56
N ILE A 235 15.04 5.31 12.12
CA ILE A 235 13.78 4.88 11.52
C ILE A 235 13.77 5.24 10.02
N ASP A 236 13.40 4.29 9.17
CA ASP A 236 13.03 4.52 7.76
C ASP A 236 11.50 4.53 7.65
N LEU A 237 10.92 5.74 7.56
CA LEU A 237 9.47 5.99 7.61
C LEU A 237 8.87 6.02 6.20
N GLY A 238 8.00 5.06 5.91
CA GLY A 238 7.49 4.81 4.55
C GLY A 238 8.56 4.11 3.72
N CYS A 239 9.07 3.00 4.24
CA CYS A 239 10.31 2.38 3.78
C CYS A 239 10.23 1.78 2.38
N GLY A 240 9.03 1.50 1.85
CA GLY A 240 8.87 0.83 0.56
C GLY A 240 9.61 -0.51 0.53
N THR A 241 10.58 -0.67 -0.37
CA THR A 241 11.44 -1.87 -0.44
C THR A 241 12.61 -1.87 0.53
N GLY A 242 12.72 -0.87 1.42
CA GLY A 242 13.73 -0.80 2.46
C GLY A 242 15.12 -0.38 1.97
N ILE A 243 15.20 0.39 0.88
CA ILE A 243 16.49 0.83 0.32
C ILE A 243 17.23 1.76 1.29
N LEU A 244 16.55 2.74 1.88
CA LEU A 244 17.17 3.67 2.82
C LEU A 244 17.61 2.93 4.08
N ALA A 245 16.75 2.07 4.64
CA ALA A 245 17.09 1.18 5.74
C ALA A 245 18.32 0.30 5.46
N SER A 246 18.38 -0.31 4.26
CA SER A 246 19.53 -1.13 3.85
C SER A 246 20.81 -0.32 3.75
N ALA A 247 20.73 0.86 3.13
CA ALA A 247 21.88 1.72 2.90
C ALA A 247 22.48 2.22 4.21
N ILE A 248 21.65 2.75 5.14
CA ILE A 248 22.15 3.24 6.41
C ILE A 248 22.72 2.10 7.27
N ALA A 249 22.08 0.92 7.29
CA ALA A 249 22.60 -0.24 8.01
C ALA A 249 23.95 -0.70 7.45
N LYS A 250 24.18 -0.65 6.12
CA LYS A 250 25.49 -1.00 5.55
C LYS A 250 26.56 0.06 5.81
N GLN A 251 26.21 1.34 5.74
CA GLN A 251 27.14 2.44 6.00
C GLN A 251 27.54 2.54 7.48
N ARG A 252 26.63 2.14 8.38
CA ARG A 252 26.80 2.28 9.84
C ARG A 252 26.57 0.91 10.52
N PRO A 253 27.64 0.19 10.88
CA PRO A 253 27.51 -1.12 11.53
C PRO A 253 26.75 -1.09 12.87
N ASP A 254 26.88 0.02 13.61
CA ASP A 254 26.40 0.17 15.00
C ASP A 254 24.95 0.70 15.12
N VAL A 255 24.26 0.97 14.01
CA VAL A 255 22.86 1.40 14.06
C VAL A 255 21.91 0.20 14.12
N GLN A 256 20.85 0.36 14.89
CA GLN A 256 19.65 -0.45 14.82
C GLN A 256 18.63 0.32 13.99
N VAL A 257 18.11 -0.32 12.94
CA VAL A 257 17.16 0.32 12.04
C VAL A 257 15.78 -0.29 12.22
N LEU A 258 14.77 0.58 12.30
CA LEU A 258 13.38 0.20 12.14
C LEU A 258 12.86 0.73 10.80
N ALA A 259 12.36 -0.14 9.94
CA ALA A 259 11.71 0.23 8.70
C ALA A 259 10.19 0.06 8.85
N THR A 260 9.43 1.13 8.64
CA THR A 260 7.96 1.11 8.77
C THR A 260 7.28 1.43 7.44
N ASP A 261 6.21 0.71 7.12
CA ASP A 261 5.33 1.05 6.00
C ASP A 261 3.90 0.57 6.29
N GLN A 262 2.90 1.22 5.69
CA GLN A 262 1.50 0.80 5.84
C GLN A 262 1.13 -0.35 4.88
N SER A 263 1.89 -0.50 3.79
CA SER A 263 1.68 -1.52 2.76
C SER A 263 2.28 -2.86 3.19
N GLN A 264 1.48 -3.92 3.14
CA GLN A 264 1.95 -5.28 3.38
C GLN A 264 2.98 -5.68 2.32
N ALA A 265 2.72 -5.37 1.05
CA ALA A 265 3.66 -5.64 -0.04
C ALA A 265 5.00 -4.92 0.15
N ALA A 266 5.00 -3.66 0.61
CA ALA A 266 6.22 -2.94 0.95
C ALA A 266 6.98 -3.64 2.09
N VAL A 267 6.30 -3.98 3.18
CA VAL A 267 6.91 -4.66 4.34
C VAL A 267 7.52 -6.01 3.95
N GLU A 268 6.83 -6.82 3.14
CA GLU A 268 7.34 -8.10 2.66
C GLU A 268 8.55 -7.90 1.72
N SER A 269 8.51 -6.88 0.87
CA SER A 269 9.62 -6.50 -0.01
C SER A 269 10.85 -6.04 0.77
N ALA A 270 10.66 -5.20 1.78
CA ALA A 270 11.73 -4.74 2.67
C ALA A 270 12.34 -5.91 3.44
N ARG A 271 11.55 -6.83 3.99
CA ARG A 271 12.06 -8.05 4.64
C ARG A 271 12.87 -8.91 3.67
N ALA A 272 12.37 -9.13 2.46
CA ALA A 272 13.09 -9.88 1.43
C ALA A 272 14.40 -9.19 1.03
N THR A 273 14.41 -7.86 0.98
CA THR A 273 15.62 -7.05 0.74
C THR A 273 16.61 -7.19 1.89
N MET A 274 16.17 -7.12 3.15
CA MET A 274 17.05 -7.33 4.30
C MET A 274 17.69 -8.72 4.28
N ALA A 275 16.90 -9.77 4.01
CA ALA A 275 17.39 -11.13 3.91
C ALA A 275 18.44 -11.28 2.80
N ALA A 276 18.18 -10.73 1.60
CA ALA A 276 19.09 -10.78 0.47
C ALA A 276 20.43 -10.05 0.71
N ASN A 277 20.49 -9.16 1.71
CA ASN A 277 21.68 -8.38 2.04
C ASN A 277 22.33 -8.77 3.38
N GLY A 278 21.84 -9.80 4.07
CA GLY A 278 22.35 -10.21 5.39
C GLY A 278 22.10 -9.16 6.48
N LEU A 279 20.97 -8.45 6.40
CA LEU A 279 20.61 -7.34 7.29
C LEU A 279 19.44 -7.66 8.25
N ALA A 280 18.90 -8.88 8.20
CA ALA A 280 17.70 -9.27 8.96
C ALA A 280 17.86 -9.10 10.49
N ASP A 281 19.07 -9.27 11.02
CA ASP A 281 19.36 -9.13 12.45
C ASP A 281 19.57 -7.67 12.91
N ARG A 282 19.65 -6.72 11.96
CA ARG A 282 19.96 -5.30 12.23
C ARG A 282 18.87 -4.34 11.80
N VAL A 283 17.93 -4.83 10.97
CA VAL A 283 16.81 -4.04 10.47
C VAL A 283 15.51 -4.76 10.80
N SER A 284 14.75 -4.19 11.74
CA SER A 284 13.38 -4.62 12.02
C SER A 284 12.43 -4.00 11.01
N VAL A 285 11.54 -4.79 10.41
CA VAL A 285 10.55 -4.30 9.45
C VAL A 285 9.14 -4.55 9.97
N VAL A 286 8.36 -3.48 10.13
CA VAL A 286 7.01 -3.53 10.71
C VAL A 286 5.99 -2.88 9.79
N ARG A 287 4.77 -3.44 9.79
CA ARG A 287 3.61 -2.79 9.16
C ARG A 287 2.97 -1.86 10.15
N ASP A 288 2.96 -0.56 9.84
CA ASP A 288 2.44 0.47 10.74
C ASP A 288 1.78 1.62 9.96
N ASP A 289 0.92 2.35 10.65
CA ASP A 289 0.32 3.59 10.16
C ASP A 289 1.20 4.75 10.59
N GLY A 290 2.12 5.12 9.69
CA GLY A 290 3.20 6.05 10.01
C GLY A 290 4.12 5.47 11.09
N LEU A 291 4.03 6.04 12.30
CA LEU A 291 4.78 5.58 13.47
C LEU A 291 3.88 5.33 14.69
N ALA A 292 2.59 5.05 14.48
CA ALA A 292 1.60 4.93 15.55
C ALA A 292 1.97 3.90 16.63
N SER A 293 2.65 2.81 16.29
CA SER A 293 3.09 1.79 17.24
C SER A 293 4.40 2.12 17.98
N GLN A 294 5.08 3.21 17.58
CA GLN A 294 6.40 3.56 18.09
C GLN A 294 6.31 4.53 19.28
N PRO A 295 7.13 4.33 20.33
CA PRO A 295 7.12 5.20 21.49
C PRO A 295 7.64 6.60 21.18
N ASP A 296 7.16 7.58 21.93
CA ASP A 296 7.66 8.94 21.88
C ASP A 296 9.14 8.99 22.32
N ALA A 297 9.93 9.88 21.72
CA ALA A 297 11.34 10.07 22.05
C ALA A 297 12.18 8.78 22.08
N SER A 298 12.06 7.96 21.02
CA SER A 298 12.69 6.65 20.86
C SER A 298 13.70 6.55 19.71
N ALA A 299 13.79 7.59 18.85
CA ALA A 299 14.68 7.59 17.69
C ALA A 299 15.65 8.77 17.70
N ASP A 300 16.89 8.51 17.29
CA ASP A 300 17.92 9.53 17.07
C ASP A 300 17.77 10.18 15.70
N ALA A 301 17.35 9.39 14.70
CA ALA A 301 17.12 9.88 13.35
C ALA A 301 15.90 9.21 12.68
N VAL A 302 15.22 9.97 11.82
CA VAL A 302 14.17 9.48 10.93
C VAL A 302 14.54 9.84 9.49
N LEU A 303 14.49 8.86 8.58
CA LEU A 303 14.64 9.01 7.14
C LEU A 303 13.25 8.91 6.52
N CYS A 304 12.91 9.83 5.60
CA CYS A 304 11.55 9.87 5.04
C CYS A 304 11.54 10.39 3.60
N ASN A 305 11.11 9.55 2.66
CA ASN A 305 10.69 9.95 1.31
C ASN A 305 9.15 9.89 1.25
N PRO A 306 8.42 10.92 1.70
CA PRO A 306 6.97 10.87 1.82
C PRO A 306 6.29 10.76 0.44
N PRO A 307 5.13 10.10 0.35
CA PRO A 307 4.39 10.00 -0.91
C PRO A 307 3.92 11.38 -1.39
N PHE A 308 4.15 11.68 -2.67
CA PHE A 308 3.80 12.97 -3.27
C PHE A 308 2.36 13.04 -3.84
N HIS A 309 1.68 11.89 -3.94
CA HIS A 309 0.34 11.78 -4.52
C HIS A 309 -0.58 10.91 -3.67
N VAL A 310 -1.80 11.40 -3.41
CA VAL A 310 -2.91 10.57 -2.90
C VAL A 310 -3.96 10.50 -4.02
N GLY A 311 -4.03 9.37 -4.70
CA GLY A 311 -4.86 9.23 -5.90
C GLY A 311 -4.37 10.10 -7.05
N SER A 312 -5.22 10.98 -7.57
CA SER A 312 -4.85 11.93 -8.65
C SER A 312 -4.58 13.36 -8.17
N THR A 313 -4.54 13.60 -6.86
CA THR A 313 -4.34 14.92 -6.27
C THR A 313 -3.12 14.92 -5.36
N VAL A 314 -2.32 15.99 -5.44
CA VAL A 314 -1.26 16.27 -4.47
C VAL A 314 -1.96 16.67 -3.17
N HIS A 315 -1.94 15.78 -2.17
CA HIS A 315 -2.48 16.08 -0.85
C HIS A 315 -1.32 16.10 0.14
N THR A 316 -1.02 17.30 0.66
CA THR A 316 0.01 17.50 1.67
C THR A 316 -0.30 16.79 2.99
N GLY A 317 -1.57 16.43 3.24
CA GLY A 317 -2.03 15.83 4.48
C GLY A 317 -1.24 14.58 4.93
N VAL A 318 -0.89 13.69 4.00
CA VAL A 318 -0.11 12.48 4.34
C VAL A 318 1.30 12.86 4.80
N ALA A 319 2.03 13.64 4.01
CA ALA A 319 3.38 14.08 4.37
C ALA A 319 3.40 14.84 5.71
N LEU A 320 2.43 15.72 5.95
CA LEU A 320 2.32 16.43 7.22
C LEU A 320 2.04 15.50 8.41
N SER A 321 1.27 14.43 8.22
CA SER A 321 1.07 13.40 9.24
C SER A 321 2.38 12.69 9.57
N LEU A 322 3.13 12.27 8.54
CA LEU A 322 4.44 11.63 8.70
C LEU A 322 5.45 12.55 9.41
N PHE A 323 5.43 13.86 9.13
CA PHE A 323 6.29 14.81 9.83
C PHE A 323 5.92 14.99 11.32
N ARG A 324 4.63 14.91 11.67
CA ARG A 324 4.20 14.92 13.07
C ARG A 324 4.65 13.66 13.80
N ASP A 325 4.53 12.51 13.15
CA ASP A 325 5.01 11.24 13.68
C ASP A 325 6.52 11.26 13.90
N ALA A 326 7.29 11.73 12.92
CA ALA A 326 8.73 11.93 13.06
C ALA A 326 9.06 12.87 14.25
N ALA A 327 8.38 14.01 14.35
CA ALA A 327 8.57 14.94 15.46
C ALA A 327 8.27 14.30 16.83
N ARG A 328 7.25 13.43 16.90
CA ARG A 328 6.86 12.75 18.14
C ARG A 328 7.91 11.73 18.58
N VAL A 329 8.36 10.85 17.68
CA VAL A 329 9.29 9.76 18.02
C VAL A 329 10.73 10.20 18.17
N LEU A 330 11.15 11.32 17.59
CA LEU A 330 12.53 11.79 17.74
C LEU A 330 12.85 12.15 19.20
N VAL A 331 14.07 11.92 19.67
CA VAL A 331 14.58 12.49 20.93
C VAL A 331 14.86 14.00 20.76
N SER A 332 14.99 14.76 21.85
CA SER A 332 15.47 16.15 21.74
C SER A 332 16.87 16.16 21.11
N GLY A 333 17.08 16.99 20.08
CA GLY A 333 18.29 16.98 19.26
C GLY A 333 18.31 15.92 18.13
N GLY A 334 17.35 14.99 18.12
CA GLY A 334 17.19 14.02 17.04
C GLY A 334 16.79 14.66 15.71
N GLN A 335 17.06 13.99 14.60
CA GLN A 335 17.00 14.60 13.26
C GLN A 335 16.08 13.87 12.28
N LEU A 336 15.20 14.62 11.61
CA LEU A 336 14.46 14.15 10.44
C LEU A 336 15.22 14.53 9.17
N PHE A 337 15.61 13.55 8.37
CA PHE A 337 16.11 13.71 7.01
C PHE A 337 14.98 13.38 6.03
N THR A 338 14.60 14.35 5.22
CA THR A 338 13.51 14.15 4.25
C THR A 338 13.82 14.75 2.90
N VAL A 339 13.35 14.06 1.86
CA VAL A 339 13.41 14.50 0.46
C VAL A 339 12.00 14.79 -0.04
N PHE A 340 11.82 15.87 -0.79
CA PHE A 340 10.54 16.16 -1.41
C PHE A 340 10.68 16.93 -2.71
N ASN A 341 9.64 16.88 -3.56
CA ASN A 341 9.57 17.71 -4.75
C ASN A 341 9.70 19.19 -4.36
N SER A 342 10.67 19.91 -4.94
CA SER A 342 11.04 21.27 -4.54
C SER A 342 9.87 22.25 -4.59
N HIS A 343 8.90 22.06 -5.49
CA HIS A 343 7.72 22.91 -5.61
C HIS A 343 6.72 22.78 -4.43
N LEU A 344 6.83 21.74 -3.58
CA LEU A 344 5.92 21.52 -2.44
C LEU A 344 6.23 22.43 -1.25
N ALA A 345 7.45 22.99 -1.18
CA ALA A 345 7.85 23.99 -0.20
C ALA A 345 7.62 23.62 1.28
N TYR A 346 7.80 22.35 1.67
CA TYR A 346 7.55 21.85 3.04
C TYR A 346 8.43 22.44 4.15
N GLN A 347 9.40 23.30 3.85
CA GLN A 347 10.32 23.85 4.85
C GLN A 347 9.60 24.59 5.99
N ALA A 348 8.54 25.34 5.69
CA ALA A 348 7.78 26.06 6.72
C ALA A 348 7.06 25.09 7.67
N ASP A 349 6.47 24.02 7.11
CA ASP A 349 5.83 22.96 7.90
C ASP A 349 6.84 22.20 8.74
N LEU A 350 8.00 21.83 8.18
CA LEU A 350 9.08 21.16 8.90
C LEU A 350 9.60 22.01 10.06
N ARG A 351 9.80 23.32 9.85
CA ARG A 351 10.19 24.25 10.92
C ARG A 351 9.19 24.32 12.07
N ARG A 352 7.90 24.25 11.72
CA ARG A 352 6.79 24.34 12.66
C ARG A 352 6.52 23.03 13.40
N LEU A 353 6.60 21.91 12.70
CA LEU A 353 6.22 20.59 13.22
C LEU A 353 7.38 19.88 13.93
N VAL A 354 8.60 19.99 13.40
CA VAL A 354 9.78 19.26 13.92
C VAL A 354 10.73 20.21 14.66
N GLY A 355 11.18 21.27 13.99
CA GLY A 355 12.11 22.25 14.57
C GLY A 355 13.06 22.87 13.55
N PRO A 356 14.16 23.52 13.97
CA PRO A 356 15.10 24.19 13.05
C PRO A 356 15.45 23.33 11.84
N THR A 357 15.23 23.87 10.65
CA THR A 357 15.32 23.11 9.38
C THR A 357 16.30 23.78 8.43
N SER A 358 17.26 22.99 7.96
CA SER A 358 18.30 23.37 7.01
C SER A 358 18.18 22.56 5.72
N VAL A 359 18.49 23.18 4.58
CA VAL A 359 18.58 22.48 3.29
C VAL A 359 19.97 21.86 3.18
N LEU A 360 20.03 20.54 2.99
CA LEU A 360 21.29 19.83 2.77
C LEU A 360 21.68 19.83 1.29
N GLY A 361 20.69 19.75 0.40
CA GLY A 361 20.90 19.81 -1.03
C GLY A 361 19.61 20.08 -1.78
N GLN A 362 19.74 20.68 -2.96
CA GLN A 362 18.62 20.96 -3.84
C GLN A 362 19.06 20.77 -5.29
N ASN A 363 18.24 20.07 -6.06
CA ASN A 363 18.35 19.99 -7.52
C ASN A 363 17.07 20.50 -8.18
N ALA A 364 16.99 20.41 -9.51
CA ALA A 364 15.85 20.92 -10.28
C ALA A 364 14.49 20.30 -9.88
N LYS A 365 14.48 19.10 -9.30
CA LYS A 365 13.25 18.36 -8.93
C LYS A 365 13.05 18.25 -7.43
N PHE A 366 14.12 18.01 -6.67
CA PHE A 366 14.05 17.62 -5.26
C PHE A 366 14.84 18.54 -4.35
N THR A 367 14.35 18.68 -3.12
CA THR A 367 15.04 19.32 -2.00
C THR A 367 15.19 18.28 -0.89
N VAL A 368 16.41 18.15 -0.35
CA VAL A 368 16.70 17.37 0.86
C VAL A 368 16.92 18.33 2.01
N THR A 369 16.23 18.10 3.12
CA THR A 369 16.36 18.89 4.34
C THR A 369 16.67 18.02 5.54
N VAL A 370 17.33 18.63 6.52
CA VAL A 370 17.40 18.11 7.89
C VAL A 370 16.63 19.03 8.84
N SER A 371 15.81 18.45 9.70
CA SER A 371 15.06 19.15 10.75
C SER A 371 15.41 18.57 12.12
N THR A 372 15.87 19.41 13.04
CA THR A 372 16.26 18.98 14.39
C THR A 372 15.12 19.18 15.37
N LYS A 373 14.76 18.15 16.14
CA LYS A 373 13.75 18.26 17.19
C LYS A 373 14.26 19.14 18.35
N ARG A 374 13.39 20.03 18.82
CA ARG A 374 13.66 20.89 19.99
C ARG A 374 13.57 20.10 21.29
#